data_AF-A0A8H6N446-F1
#
_entry.id   AF-A0A8H6N446-F1
#
_cell.length_a   1.000
_cell.length_b   1.000
_cell.length_c   1.000
_cell.angle_alpha   90.00
_cell.angle_beta   90.00
_cell.angle_gamma   90.00
#
_symmetry.space_group_name_H-M   'P 1'
#
loop_
_entity.id
_entity.type
_entity.pdbx_description
1 polymer ?
#
loop_
_entity_poly.entity_id
_entity_poly.type
_entity_poly.pdbx_seq_one_letter_code
_entity_poly.pdbx_strand_id
1 'polypeptide(L)'
;MSGRISKRKPDSENRKTRERLALALAIESEGVDVMPCSPCFRLNKVCKMSENSNRCSECVRAGLSRCDGSDVRQKRFLKDRGSELIRRGMQSLDELETKDRRLTESESRVLSDLTSVTAS
;
A
#
# COMPACT_ATOMS: atom_id res chain seq x y z
N MET A 1 21.61 27.45 -37.20
CA MET A 1 20.19 27.39 -36.78
C MET A 1 19.69 25.98 -37.05
N SER A 2 19.60 25.13 -36.02
CA SER A 2 19.26 23.72 -36.18
C SER A 2 17.77 23.55 -36.49
N GLY A 3 17.46 23.31 -37.77
CA GLY A 3 16.10 23.06 -38.25
C GLY A 3 15.53 21.78 -37.64
N ARG A 4 14.51 21.90 -36.81
CA ARG A 4 13.73 20.76 -36.31
C ARG A 4 12.80 20.28 -37.43
N ILE A 5 13.21 19.25 -38.16
CA ILE A 5 12.39 18.60 -39.19
C ILE A 5 11.16 17.99 -38.52
N SER A 6 9.97 18.53 -38.81
CA SER A 6 8.71 17.93 -38.40
C SER A 6 8.32 16.80 -39.36
N LYS A 7 8.71 15.56 -39.03
CA LYS A 7 8.12 14.37 -39.67
C LYS A 7 6.72 14.14 -39.10
N ARG A 8 5.70 14.84 -39.63
CA ARG A 8 4.30 14.51 -39.34
C ARG A 8 3.95 13.19 -40.04
N LYS A 9 3.74 12.12 -39.26
CA LYS A 9 3.07 10.90 -39.74
C LYS A 9 1.65 10.88 -39.15
N PRO A 10 0.63 11.29 -39.91
CA PRO A 10 -0.72 11.59 -39.38
C PRO A 10 -1.38 10.38 -38.68
N ASP A 11 -1.13 9.16 -39.15
CA ASP A 11 -1.81 7.98 -38.59
C ASP A 11 -1.19 7.44 -37.31
N SER A 12 0.13 7.56 -37.15
CA SER A 12 0.87 7.07 -35.98
C SER A 12 0.57 7.88 -34.72
N GLU A 13 0.45 9.20 -34.87
CA GLU A 13 0.16 10.13 -33.78
C GLU A 13 -1.31 10.00 -33.32
N ASN A 14 -2.22 9.76 -34.26
CA ASN A 14 -3.63 9.49 -33.98
C ASN A 14 -3.83 8.13 -33.29
N ARG A 15 -3.10 7.08 -33.70
CA ARG A 15 -3.15 5.76 -33.05
C ARG A 15 -2.71 5.83 -31.59
N LYS A 16 -1.59 6.49 -31.29
CA LYS A 16 -1.11 6.69 -29.90
C LYS A 16 -2.11 7.47 -29.04
N THR A 17 -2.82 8.42 -29.65
CA THR A 17 -3.86 9.20 -28.96
C THR A 17 -5.07 8.32 -28.64
N ARG A 18 -5.50 7.47 -29.58
CA ARG A 18 -6.57 6.49 -29.36
C ARG A 18 -6.22 5.44 -28.31
N GLU A 19 -5.02 4.85 -28.38
CA GLU A 19 -4.53 3.87 -27.41
C GLU A 19 -4.51 4.44 -25.99
N ARG A 20 -4.05 5.68 -25.84
CA ARG A 20 -4.04 6.40 -24.56
C ARG A 20 -5.45 6.62 -24.00
N LEU A 21 -6.38 7.07 -24.85
CA LEU A 21 -7.77 7.29 -24.44
C LEU A 21 -8.46 5.97 -24.08
N ALA A 22 -8.22 4.91 -24.85
CA ALA A 22 -8.74 3.57 -24.57
C ALA A 22 -8.24 3.06 -23.20
N LEU A 23 -6.94 3.19 -22.91
CA LEU A 23 -6.39 2.82 -21.61
C LEU A 23 -7.00 3.65 -20.48
N ALA A 24 -7.18 4.96 -20.67
CA ALA A 24 -7.81 5.80 -19.66
C ALA A 24 -9.27 5.41 -19.39
N LEU A 25 -10.03 5.04 -20.42
CA LEU A 25 -11.41 4.55 -20.27
C LEU A 25 -11.48 3.20 -19.57
N ALA A 26 -10.55 2.29 -19.86
CA ALA A 26 -10.44 1.01 -19.16
C ALA A 26 -10.14 1.24 -17.66
N ILE A 27 -9.18 2.12 -17.33
CA ILE A 27 -8.89 2.49 -15.93
C ILE A 27 -10.10 3.15 -15.26
N GLU A 28 -10.87 3.97 -15.98
CA GLU A 28 -12.02 4.66 -15.42
C GLU A 28 -13.18 3.71 -15.06
N SER A 29 -13.36 2.66 -15.85
CA SER A 29 -14.44 1.67 -15.71
C SER A 29 -14.11 0.54 -14.75
N GLU A 30 -12.87 0.05 -14.76
CA GLU A 30 -12.43 -1.11 -13.98
C GLU A 30 -11.51 -0.75 -12.81
N GLY A 31 -10.97 0.46 -12.79
CA GLY A 31 -10.04 0.92 -11.76
C GLY A 31 -10.72 1.24 -10.44
N VAL A 32 -9.90 1.34 -9.39
CA VAL A 32 -10.33 1.68 -8.04
C VAL A 32 -9.96 3.11 -7.69
N ASP A 33 -10.82 3.76 -6.90
CA ASP A 33 -10.55 5.06 -6.34
C ASP A 33 -9.40 4.97 -5.33
N VAL A 34 -8.38 5.80 -5.55
CA VAL A 34 -7.20 5.88 -4.71
C VAL A 34 -7.04 7.29 -4.16
N MET A 35 -6.11 7.45 -3.21
CA MET A 35 -5.73 8.80 -2.77
C MET A 35 -5.24 9.61 -3.98
N PRO A 36 -5.66 10.87 -4.13
CA PRO A 36 -5.36 11.65 -5.31
C PRO A 36 -3.86 11.92 -5.43
N CYS A 37 -3.32 11.70 -6.62
CA CYS A 37 -1.98 12.14 -6.98
C CYS A 37 -1.91 13.68 -7.04
N SER A 38 -0.71 14.28 -6.99
CA SER A 38 -0.58 15.74 -6.94
C SER A 38 -1.31 16.48 -8.08
N PRO A 39 -1.34 15.98 -9.34
CA PRO A 39 -2.16 16.57 -10.40
C PRO A 39 -3.66 16.46 -10.14
N CYS A 40 -4.17 15.28 -9.75
CA CYS A 40 -5.60 15.07 -9.50
C CYS A 40 -6.08 15.89 -8.30
N PHE A 41 -5.25 16.00 -7.25
CA PHE A 41 -5.56 16.82 -6.07
C PHE A 41 -5.72 18.30 -6.45
N ARG A 42 -4.76 18.86 -7.20
CA ARG A 42 -4.82 20.27 -7.65
C ARG A 42 -5.99 20.57 -8.57
N LEU A 43 -6.40 19.60 -9.39
CA LEU A 43 -7.51 19.75 -10.34
C LEU A 43 -8.86 19.32 -9.76
N ASN A 44 -8.90 18.94 -8.47
CA ASN A 44 -10.07 18.41 -7.79
C ASN A 44 -10.76 17.27 -8.59
N LYS A 45 -9.96 16.28 -9.01
CA LYS A 45 -10.43 15.10 -9.74
C LYS A 45 -10.28 13.84 -8.90
N VAL A 46 -11.20 12.91 -9.10
CA VAL A 46 -11.09 11.55 -8.54
C VAL A 46 -9.94 10.83 -9.23
N CYS A 47 -9.04 10.25 -8.45
CA CYS A 47 -7.89 9.52 -8.97
C CYS A 47 -8.23 8.04 -9.01
N LYS A 48 -8.45 7.51 -10.22
CA LYS A 48 -8.68 6.08 -10.44
C LYS A 48 -7.46 5.40 -11.01
N MET A 49 -7.08 4.26 -10.44
CA MET A 49 -5.96 3.44 -10.89
C MET A 49 -6.38 2.00 -11.11
N SER A 50 -5.80 1.35 -12.13
CA SER A 50 -5.92 -0.10 -12.36
C SER A 50 -4.62 -0.79 -12.01
N GLU A 51 -4.65 -2.11 -11.80
CA GLU A 51 -3.46 -2.94 -11.53
C GLU A 51 -2.50 -2.99 -12.73
N ASN A 52 -2.98 -2.69 -13.93
CA ASN A 52 -2.19 -2.81 -15.17
C ASN A 52 -1.54 -1.49 -15.62
N SER A 53 -1.79 -0.36 -14.92
CA SER A 53 -1.18 0.94 -15.24
C SER A 53 -0.58 1.65 -14.03
N ASN A 54 0.70 2.02 -14.12
CA ASN A 54 1.39 2.84 -13.10
C ASN A 54 0.91 4.31 -13.08
N ARG A 55 -0.10 4.66 -13.88
CA ARG A 55 -0.68 6.00 -13.97
C ARG A 55 -2.19 5.93 -13.83
N CYS A 56 -2.78 6.90 -13.13
CA CYS A 56 -4.24 7.03 -13.01
C CYS A 56 -4.90 7.43 -14.34
N SER A 57 -6.22 7.25 -14.44
CA SER A 57 -7.00 7.54 -15.65
C SER A 57 -6.69 8.95 -16.18
N GLU A 58 -6.74 9.97 -15.33
CA GLU A 58 -6.49 11.36 -15.70
C GLU A 58 -5.05 11.64 -16.13
N CYS A 59 -4.04 11.09 -15.43
CA CYS A 59 -2.65 11.21 -15.85
C CYS A 59 -2.39 10.51 -17.20
N VAL A 60 -3.09 9.39 -17.46
CA VAL A 60 -3.05 8.74 -18.77
C VAL A 60 -3.70 9.64 -19.82
N ARG A 61 -4.91 10.19 -19.62
CA ARG A 61 -5.57 11.10 -20.57
C ARG A 61 -4.69 12.30 -20.91
N ALA A 62 -4.13 12.94 -19.88
CA ALA A 62 -3.25 14.09 -20.00
C ALA A 62 -1.90 13.78 -20.68
N GLY A 63 -1.58 12.49 -20.90
CA GLY A 63 -0.32 12.09 -21.53
C GLY A 63 0.90 12.31 -20.64
N LEU A 64 0.72 12.36 -19.32
CA LEU A 64 1.81 12.53 -18.38
C LEU A 64 2.70 11.28 -18.37
N SER A 65 4.02 11.50 -18.33
CA SER A 65 5.00 10.41 -18.33
C SER A 65 5.01 9.62 -17.01
N ARG A 66 4.62 10.24 -15.89
CA ARG A 66 4.53 9.61 -14.57
C ARG A 66 3.29 10.09 -13.79
N CYS A 67 2.92 9.31 -12.79
CA CYS A 67 1.90 9.62 -11.80
C CYS A 67 2.49 9.29 -10.43
N ASP A 68 2.52 10.26 -9.52
CA ASP A 68 2.95 10.11 -8.13
C ASP A 68 1.90 9.41 -7.24
N GLY A 69 0.73 9.08 -7.81
CA GLY A 69 -0.26 8.22 -7.15
C GLY A 69 0.10 6.73 -7.16
N SER A 70 1.17 6.31 -7.86
CA SER A 70 1.56 4.90 -7.96
C SER A 70 1.95 4.27 -6.63
N ASP A 71 2.37 5.07 -5.65
CA ASP A 71 2.73 4.62 -4.30
C ASP A 71 1.51 4.03 -3.56
N VAL A 72 0.30 4.31 -4.06
CA VAL A 72 -0.95 3.79 -3.50
C VAL A 72 -1.16 2.29 -3.82
N ARG A 73 -0.47 1.70 -4.80
CA ARG A 73 -0.52 0.25 -5.08
C ARG A 73 0.08 -0.60 -3.95
N GLN A 74 1.01 -0.03 -3.18
CA GLN A 74 1.54 -0.69 -1.99
C GLN A 74 0.46 -0.90 -0.92
N LYS A 75 -0.73 -0.28 -1.02
CA LYS A 75 -1.78 -0.40 0.00
C LYS A 75 -2.18 -1.83 0.31
N ARG A 76 -2.37 -2.70 -0.70
CA ARG A 76 -2.77 -4.10 -0.43
C ARG A 76 -1.65 -4.85 0.29
N PHE A 77 -0.42 -4.74 -0.20
CA PHE A 77 0.75 -5.32 0.44
C PHE A 77 0.96 -4.80 1.87
N LEU A 78 0.86 -3.49 2.08
CA LEU A 78 1.02 -2.85 3.40
C LEU A 78 -0.11 -3.23 4.35
N LYS A 79 -1.35 -3.33 3.86
CA LYS A 79 -2.50 -3.79 4.64
C LYS A 79 -2.30 -5.24 5.06
N ASP A 80 -2.03 -6.13 4.12
CA ASP A 80 -1.84 -7.56 4.38
C ASP A 80 -0.65 -7.78 5.34
N ARG A 81 0.48 -7.10 5.10
CA ARG A 81 1.67 -7.16 5.96
C ARG A 81 1.41 -6.57 7.33
N GLY A 82 0.69 -5.44 7.40
CA GLY A 82 0.33 -4.78 8.66
C GLY A 82 -0.58 -5.64 9.53
N SER A 83 -1.61 -6.23 8.94
CA SER A 83 -2.50 -7.19 9.63
C SER A 83 -1.73 -8.39 10.16
N GLU A 84 -0.79 -8.94 9.39
CA GLU A 84 0.03 -10.07 9.84
C GLU A 84 0.97 -9.70 11.00
N LEU A 85 1.58 -8.50 10.96
CA LEU A 85 2.43 -8.03 12.06
C LEU A 85 1.64 -7.84 13.36
N ILE A 86 0.45 -7.24 13.29
CA ILE A 86 -0.44 -7.06 14.45
C ILE A 86 -0.84 -8.43 15.01
N ARG A 87 -1.26 -9.36 14.14
CA ARG A 87 -1.66 -10.71 14.54
C ARG A 87 -0.54 -11.44 15.29
N ARG A 88 0.69 -11.41 14.77
CA ARG A 88 1.85 -12.01 15.44
C ARG A 88 2.16 -11.32 16.76
N GLY A 89 2.10 -9.98 16.80
CA GLY A 89 2.34 -9.20 18.01
C GLY A 89 1.39 -9.58 19.14
N MET A 90 0.09 -9.70 18.87
CA MET A 90 -0.90 -10.12 19.88
C MET A 90 -0.61 -11.53 20.42
N GLN A 91 -0.28 -12.49 19.54
CA GLN A 91 0.08 -13.84 19.98
C GLN A 91 1.31 -13.85 20.89
N SER A 92 2.33 -13.03 20.56
CA SER A 92 3.52 -12.92 21.40
C SER A 92 3.23 -12.29 22.77
N LEU A 93 2.27 -11.35 22.86
CA LEU A 93 1.85 -10.76 24.13
C LEU A 93 1.08 -11.76 24.99
N ASP A 94 0.13 -12.49 24.40
CA ASP A 94 -0.61 -13.55 25.09
C ASP A 94 0.33 -14.62 25.67
N GLU A 95 1.33 -15.04 24.88
CA GLU A 95 2.36 -15.98 25.33
C GLU A 95 3.17 -15.42 26.52
N LEU A 96 3.52 -14.14 26.50
CA LEU A 96 4.29 -13.51 27.55
C LEU A 96 3.48 -13.40 28.85
N GLU A 97 2.22 -12.98 28.77
CA GLU A 97 1.32 -12.94 29.93
C GLU A 97 1.16 -14.32 30.59
N THR A 98 1.07 -15.39 29.78
CA THR A 98 1.00 -16.76 30.35
C THR A 98 2.29 -17.18 31.03
N LYS A 99 3.46 -16.76 30.53
CA LYS A 99 4.75 -17.03 31.16
C LYS A 99 4.90 -16.26 32.47
N ASP A 100 4.55 -14.99 32.49
CA ASP A 100 4.61 -14.17 33.70
C ASP A 100 3.73 -14.76 34.81
N ARG A 101 2.50 -15.18 34.48
CA ARG A 101 1.63 -15.86 35.44
C ARG A 101 2.26 -17.15 36.01
N ARG A 102 2.91 -17.95 35.16
CA ARG A 102 3.61 -19.18 35.59
C ARG A 102 4.81 -18.87 36.47
N LEU A 103 5.57 -17.82 36.15
CA LEU A 103 6.71 -17.39 36.95
C LEU A 103 6.25 -16.93 38.32
N THR A 104 5.25 -16.06 38.42
CA THR A 104 4.69 -15.61 39.70
C THR A 104 4.20 -16.79 40.56
N GLU A 105 3.54 -17.77 39.93
CA GLU A 105 3.10 -18.98 40.64
C GLU A 105 4.28 -19.82 41.13
N SER A 106 5.33 -19.96 40.32
CA SER A 106 6.55 -20.68 40.70
C SER A 106 7.34 -19.97 41.80
N GLU A 107 7.46 -18.65 41.74
CA GLU A 107 8.12 -17.82 42.76
C GLU A 107 7.38 -17.94 44.10
N SER A 108 6.04 -17.89 44.07
CA SER A 108 5.22 -18.08 45.27
C SER A 108 5.43 -19.44 45.92
N ARG A 109 5.56 -20.50 45.10
CA ARG A 109 5.87 -21.86 45.58
C ARG A 109 7.25 -21.95 46.23
N VAL A 110 8.27 -21.42 45.56
CA VAL A 110 9.65 -21.41 46.09
C VAL A 110 9.74 -20.62 47.41
N LEU A 111 9.04 -19.49 47.51
CA LEU A 111 8.98 -18.71 48.76
C LEU A 111 8.32 -19.50 49.89
N SER A 112 7.21 -20.19 49.62
CA SER A 112 6.56 -21.06 50.61
C SER A 112 7.51 -22.17 51.09
N ASP A 113 8.18 -22.86 50.16
CA ASP A 113 9.13 -23.93 50.49
C ASP A 113 10.26 -23.41 51.38
N LEU A 114 10.87 -22.28 51.04
CA LEU A 114 11.91 -21.64 51.85
C LEU A 114 11.42 -21.31 53.28
N THR A 115 10.23 -20.73 53.42
CA THR A 115 9.69 -20.39 54.75
C THR A 115 9.51 -21.63 55.63
N SER A 116 9.03 -22.75 55.06
CA SER A 116 8.85 -24.01 55.78
C SER A 116 10.17 -24.64 56.25
N VAL A 117 11.24 -24.51 55.47
CA VAL A 117 12.57 -25.01 55.82
C VAL A 117 13.22 -24.16 56.91
N THR A 118 13.00 -22.84 56.90
CA THR A 118 13.61 -21.92 57.89
C THR A 118 12.88 -21.85 59.24
N ALA A 119 11.64 -22.37 59.31
CA ALA A 119 10.83 -22.39 60.53
C ALA A 119 11.01 -23.66 61.39
N SER A 120 11.83 -24.61 60.93
CA SER A 120 12.26 -25.81 61.67
C SER A 120 13.68 -25.62 62.21
#